data_AF-A0A958RN87-F1
#
_entry.id   AF-A0A958RN87-F1
#
_cell.length_a   1.000
_cell.length_b   1.000
_cell.length_c   1.000
_cell.angle_alpha   90.00
_cell.angle_beta   90.00
_cell.angle_gamma   90.00
#
_symmetry.space_group_name_H-M   'P 1'
#
loop_
_entity.id
_entity.type
_entity.pdbx_description
1 polymer ?
#
loop_
_entity_poly.entity_id
_entity_poly.type
_entity_poly.pdbx_seq_one_letter_code
_entity_poly.pdbx_strand_id
1 'polypeptide(L)'
;MNIQAETPLWMKEKLRRSGIRSIDPVVDVTNFVMIELGQPMHAFDLNLLEGEIQVRMALPEEKLLLLDGQEVTLRADTLVIADKGKPLAIAGIMGGEGSGVGTSTRDIFLESAFFSPLALAGKARSYGLHTDSSHRFERGVDFKLQTKAVERATQLLLGIVGGEPGPIVKHQEETCLPKRDSVGLRYERVKSLLGVEIGKTEIEEILTRLGMPTEKLTKDGIRVAVPGHRFDISIEADLIEEVGRVYGYNNLPVTEPVGSLALRAQPEIVTPLASVVDHLITLGYQEVVTYSFVEPKAQAILDPAANGIFLANPISADMAVMRSTLWPGMLEAVAYNQNRQQSRLKLME
;
A
#
# COMPACT_ATOMS: atom_id res chain seq x y z
N MET A 1 9.93 5.53 35.29
CA MET A 1 9.16 4.29 35.02
C MET A 1 10.00 3.02 35.28
N ASN A 2 9.39 1.83 35.33
CA ASN A 2 10.09 0.53 35.43
C ASN A 2 10.14 -0.18 34.06
N ILE A 3 11.23 0.01 33.31
CA ILE A 3 11.42 -0.60 31.99
C ILE A 3 11.62 -2.13 32.05
N GLN A 4 11.95 -2.68 33.22
CA GLN A 4 12.11 -4.12 33.43
C GLN A 4 10.81 -4.83 33.79
N ALA A 5 9.68 -4.12 33.82
CA ALA A 5 8.38 -4.77 34.00
C ALA A 5 8.13 -5.77 32.87
N GLU A 6 7.29 -6.76 33.13
CA GLU A 6 6.90 -7.71 32.09
C GLU A 6 5.58 -7.28 31.43
N THR A 7 5.53 -7.34 30.09
CA THR A 7 4.28 -7.17 29.38
C THR A 7 3.27 -8.22 29.85
N PRO A 8 2.04 -7.83 30.25
CA PRO A 8 1.06 -8.76 30.79
C PRO A 8 0.61 -9.78 29.74
N LEU A 9 0.28 -10.99 30.19
CA LEU A 9 -0.02 -12.12 29.31
C LEU A 9 -1.12 -11.83 28.28
N TRP A 10 -2.16 -11.09 28.67
CA TRP A 10 -3.27 -10.75 27.78
C TRP A 10 -2.82 -9.88 26.59
N MET A 11 -1.83 -8.99 26.79
CA MET A 11 -1.30 -8.13 25.73
C MET A 11 -0.35 -8.93 24.84
N LYS A 12 0.53 -9.74 25.44
CA LYS A 12 1.39 -10.68 24.71
C LYS A 12 0.58 -11.58 23.78
N GLU A 13 -0.54 -12.14 24.26
CA GLU A 13 -1.40 -13.00 23.43
C GLU A 13 -2.15 -12.24 22.33
N LYS A 14 -2.63 -11.02 22.59
CA LYS A 14 -3.27 -10.20 21.55
C LYS A 14 -2.29 -9.80 20.45
N LEU A 15 -1.06 -9.42 20.81
CA LEU A 15 0.02 -9.14 19.85
C LEU A 15 0.38 -10.38 19.05
N ARG A 16 0.62 -11.52 19.72
CA ARG A 16 0.99 -12.78 19.07
C ARG A 16 -0.05 -13.25 18.06
N ARG A 17 -1.35 -13.15 18.41
CA ARG A 17 -2.47 -13.49 17.51
C ARG A 17 -2.61 -12.53 16.32
N SER A 18 -1.94 -11.38 16.39
CA SER A 18 -1.86 -10.39 15.32
C SER A 18 -0.52 -10.47 14.55
N GLY A 19 0.29 -11.52 14.80
CA GLY A 19 1.58 -11.71 14.13
C GLY A 19 2.73 -10.87 14.70
N ILE A 20 2.52 -10.16 15.82
CA ILE A 20 3.55 -9.32 16.44
C ILE A 20 4.18 -10.06 17.62
N ARG A 21 5.51 -10.15 17.61
CA ARG A 21 6.28 -10.69 18.73
C ARG A 21 6.39 -9.63 19.84
N SER A 22 6.21 -10.06 21.09
CA SER A 22 6.48 -9.23 22.27
C SER A 22 7.99 -9.02 22.46
N ILE A 23 8.41 -7.78 22.66
CA ILE A 23 9.82 -7.37 22.76
C ILE A 23 10.09 -6.80 24.16
N ASP A 24 9.52 -5.63 24.44
CA ASP A 24 9.59 -4.94 25.71
C ASP A 24 8.26 -4.21 25.97
N PRO A 25 7.93 -3.83 27.22
CA PRO A 25 6.64 -3.25 27.55
C PRO A 25 6.29 -1.98 26.79
N VAL A 26 7.25 -1.13 26.44
CA VAL A 26 6.97 0.16 25.80
C VAL A 26 6.67 -0.06 24.31
N VAL A 27 7.49 -0.87 23.64
CA VAL A 27 7.24 -1.26 22.25
C VAL A 27 5.96 -2.10 22.15
N ASP A 28 5.69 -2.97 23.11
CA ASP A 28 4.47 -3.78 23.14
C ASP A 28 3.21 -2.93 23.30
N VAL A 29 3.23 -1.88 24.14
CA VAL A 29 2.09 -0.95 24.26
C VAL A 29 1.87 -0.18 22.97
N THR A 30 2.92 0.39 22.37
CA THR A 30 2.78 1.16 21.11
C THR A 30 2.29 0.28 19.97
N ASN A 31 2.82 -0.94 19.82
CA ASN A 31 2.32 -1.93 18.88
C ASN A 31 0.88 -2.35 19.18
N PHE A 32 0.52 -2.51 20.46
CA PHE A 32 -0.82 -2.90 20.85
C PHE A 32 -1.84 -1.83 20.48
N VAL A 33 -1.55 -0.55 20.76
CA VAL A 33 -2.42 0.58 20.37
C VAL A 33 -2.55 0.69 18.86
N MET A 34 -1.47 0.45 18.12
CA MET A 34 -1.50 0.41 16.66
C MET A 34 -2.43 -0.69 16.13
N ILE A 35 -2.46 -1.88 16.73
CA ILE A 35 -3.36 -2.94 16.32
C ILE A 35 -4.79 -2.72 16.82
N GLU A 36 -4.97 -2.22 18.04
CA GLU A 36 -6.28 -1.99 18.65
C GLU A 36 -7.05 -0.84 17.98
N LEU A 37 -6.35 0.24 17.64
CA LEU A 37 -6.97 1.48 17.13
C LEU A 37 -6.56 1.83 15.70
N GLY A 38 -5.45 1.30 15.18
CA GLY A 38 -4.91 1.65 13.87
C GLY A 38 -3.92 2.81 13.86
N GLN A 39 -3.58 3.40 15.01
CA GLN A 39 -2.63 4.52 15.12
C GLN A 39 -1.21 4.01 15.44
N PRO A 40 -0.25 4.09 14.51
CA PRO A 40 1.14 3.87 14.85
C PRO A 40 1.64 4.95 15.81
N MET A 41 2.43 4.53 16.80
CA MET A 41 3.01 5.41 17.82
C MET A 41 4.49 5.09 17.99
N HIS A 42 5.22 6.04 18.56
CA HIS A 42 6.63 5.84 18.90
C HIS A 42 6.93 6.33 20.31
N ALA A 43 7.99 5.81 20.91
CA ALA A 43 8.49 6.24 22.20
C ALA A 43 9.99 6.50 22.08
N PHE A 44 10.41 7.71 22.41
CA PHE A 44 11.81 8.09 22.49
C PHE A 44 12.28 8.04 23.95
N ASP A 45 13.56 7.76 24.20
CA ASP A 45 14.17 8.01 25.51
C ASP A 45 14.31 9.52 25.71
N LEU A 46 13.62 10.06 26.70
CA LEU A 46 13.59 11.49 26.97
C LEU A 46 14.98 12.05 27.29
N ASN A 47 15.87 11.24 27.88
CA ASN A 47 17.21 11.66 28.26
C ASN A 47 18.18 11.75 27.07
N LEU A 48 17.81 11.18 25.91
CA LEU A 48 18.60 11.23 24.68
C LEU A 48 18.21 12.40 23.75
N LEU A 49 17.15 13.15 24.10
CA LEU A 49 16.65 14.27 23.32
C LEU A 49 17.37 15.57 23.66
N GLU A 50 17.80 16.29 22.63
CA GLU A 50 18.44 17.60 22.77
C GLU A 50 17.46 18.74 22.47
N GLY A 51 16.79 19.23 23.52
CA GLY A 51 15.87 20.36 23.41
C GLY A 51 14.48 19.97 22.92
N GLU A 52 13.99 20.63 21.87
CA GLU A 52 12.61 20.48 21.39
C GLU A 52 12.56 19.57 20.17
N ILE A 53 11.47 18.81 20.04
CA ILE A 53 11.19 18.01 18.84
C ILE A 53 10.86 18.94 17.67
N GLN A 54 11.52 18.69 16.55
CA GLN A 54 11.33 19.36 15.28
C GLN A 54 10.87 18.34 14.23
N VAL A 55 9.66 18.52 13.71
CA VAL A 55 9.15 17.75 12.57
C VAL A 55 9.46 18.55 11.31
N ARG A 56 10.43 18.10 10.53
CA ARG A 56 10.95 18.84 9.36
C ARG A 56 11.32 17.90 8.22
N MET A 57 11.54 18.46 7.03
CA MET A 57 12.20 17.71 5.97
C MET A 57 13.67 17.48 6.32
N ALA A 58 14.22 16.36 5.85
CA ALA A 58 15.62 16.03 5.99
C ALA A 58 16.49 17.06 5.27
N LEU A 59 17.68 17.30 5.81
CA LEU A 59 18.71 18.06 5.11
C LEU A 59 19.34 17.17 4.02
N PRO A 60 19.87 17.74 2.93
CA PRO A 60 20.57 16.97 1.92
C PRO A 60 21.73 16.17 2.52
N GLU A 61 21.81 14.88 2.18
CA GLU A 61 22.85 13.95 2.65
C GLU A 61 22.87 13.75 4.18
N GLU A 62 21.78 14.09 4.87
CA GLU A 62 21.65 13.86 6.32
C GLU A 62 21.66 12.35 6.60
N LYS A 63 22.52 11.90 7.52
CA LYS A 63 22.65 10.49 7.86
C LYS A 63 21.86 10.13 9.10
N LEU A 64 21.28 8.93 9.10
CA LEU A 64 20.59 8.35 10.26
C LEU A 64 20.88 6.86 10.37
N LEU A 65 21.30 6.43 11.55
CA LEU A 65 21.42 5.01 11.91
C LEU A 65 20.09 4.51 12.48
N LEU A 66 19.48 3.55 11.81
CA LEU A 66 18.17 3.01 12.14
C LEU A 66 18.26 1.89 13.20
N LEU A 67 17.12 1.58 13.84
CA LEU A 67 17.02 0.54 14.89
C LEU A 67 17.41 -0.87 14.43
N ASP A 68 17.44 -1.14 13.13
CA ASP A 68 17.89 -2.41 12.56
C ASP A 68 19.41 -2.43 12.25
N GLY A 69 20.11 -1.35 12.57
CA GLY A 69 21.54 -1.17 12.33
C GLY A 69 21.88 -0.67 10.92
N GLN A 70 20.89 -0.41 10.06
CA GLN A 70 21.13 0.17 8.74
C GLN A 70 21.42 1.68 8.86
N GLU A 71 22.57 2.13 8.37
CA GLU A 71 22.81 3.57 8.15
C GLU A 71 22.22 3.98 6.79
N VAL A 72 21.35 4.99 6.79
CA VAL A 72 20.74 5.54 5.58
C VAL A 72 21.15 6.99 5.36
N THR A 73 21.30 7.37 4.09
CA THR A 73 21.50 8.76 3.66
C THR A 73 20.17 9.31 3.18
N LEU A 74 19.65 10.29 3.91
CA LEU A 74 18.32 10.83 3.73
C LEU A 74 18.27 11.82 2.56
N ARG A 75 17.16 11.76 1.83
CA ARG A 75 16.84 12.68 0.74
C ARG A 75 16.05 13.86 1.28
N ALA A 76 16.25 15.05 0.68
CA ALA A 76 15.59 16.29 1.11
C ALA A 76 14.04 16.27 1.03
N ASP A 77 13.48 15.28 0.33
CA ASP A 77 12.03 15.07 0.23
C ASP A 77 11.48 14.11 1.32
N THR A 78 12.30 13.73 2.29
CA THR A 78 11.96 12.78 3.36
C THR A 78 11.65 13.52 4.65
N LEU A 79 10.47 13.27 5.23
CA LEU A 79 10.09 13.84 6.53
C LEU A 79 10.82 13.10 7.65
N VAL A 80 11.40 13.85 8.58
CA VAL A 80 12.10 13.33 9.75
C VAL A 80 11.56 13.95 11.03
N ILE A 81 11.73 13.20 12.10
CA ILE A 81 11.57 13.69 13.46
C ILE A 81 12.99 13.93 13.96
N ALA A 82 13.30 15.15 14.33
CA ALA A 82 14.61 15.59 14.78
C ALA A 82 14.49 16.29 16.13
N ASP A 83 15.61 16.47 16.81
CA ASP A 83 15.74 17.45 17.88
C ASP A 83 16.59 18.64 17.40
N LYS A 84 17.15 19.44 18.32
CA LYS A 84 17.99 20.59 17.95
C LYS A 84 19.33 20.17 17.33
N GLY A 85 19.82 18.97 17.60
CA GLY A 85 21.13 18.50 17.20
C GLY A 85 21.12 17.57 15.99
N LYS A 86 20.14 16.65 15.91
CA LYS A 86 20.21 15.49 15.01
C LYS A 86 18.83 14.93 14.60
N PRO A 87 18.74 14.17 13.49
CA PRO A 87 17.56 13.38 13.19
C PRO A 87 17.45 12.21 14.18
N LEU A 88 16.23 11.94 14.62
CA LEU A 88 15.90 10.88 15.58
C LEU A 88 15.20 9.70 14.93
N ALA A 89 14.43 9.95 13.88
CA ALA A 89 13.64 8.93 13.18
C ALA A 89 13.26 9.40 11.77
N ILE A 90 13.01 8.46 10.86
CA ILE A 90 12.25 8.73 9.64
C ILE A 90 10.78 8.74 10.01
N ALA A 91 10.12 9.89 9.85
CA ALA A 91 8.77 10.13 10.36
C ALA A 91 7.79 9.08 9.83
N GLY A 92 7.07 8.41 10.73
CA GLY A 92 6.07 7.40 10.38
C GLY A 92 6.61 6.11 9.76
N ILE A 93 7.94 5.91 9.69
CA ILE A 93 8.56 4.74 9.07
C ILE A 93 9.34 3.93 10.10
N MET A 94 10.46 4.47 10.61
CA MET A 94 11.34 3.75 11.52
C MET A 94 12.12 4.71 12.43
N GLY A 95 12.27 4.32 13.69
CA GLY A 95 13.09 5.03 14.67
C GLY A 95 14.59 4.87 14.42
N GLY A 96 15.37 5.84 14.89
CA GLY A 96 16.82 5.75 14.93
C GLY A 96 17.31 4.97 16.16
N GLU A 97 18.49 4.35 16.04
CA GLU A 97 19.09 3.60 17.14
C GLU A 97 19.42 4.49 18.35
N GLY A 98 19.94 5.69 18.08
CA GLY A 98 20.41 6.62 19.12
C GLY A 98 19.35 7.38 19.90
N SER A 99 18.06 7.14 19.65
CA SER A 99 16.92 7.83 20.27
C SER A 99 15.88 6.88 20.89
N GLY A 100 16.03 5.58 20.64
CA GLY A 100 15.10 4.55 21.10
C GLY A 100 15.20 4.25 22.60
N VAL A 101 14.15 3.59 23.10
CA VAL A 101 14.08 3.11 24.48
C VAL A 101 15.05 1.93 24.67
N GLY A 102 15.89 2.00 25.70
CA GLY A 102 16.86 0.98 26.07
C GLY A 102 16.69 0.50 27.52
N THR A 103 17.60 -0.38 27.97
CA THR A 103 17.55 -0.95 29.33
C THR A 103 17.81 0.07 30.44
N SER A 104 18.44 1.20 30.11
CA SER A 104 18.73 2.30 31.05
C SER A 104 17.65 3.38 31.08
N THR A 105 16.67 3.34 30.17
CA THR A 105 15.66 4.39 30.03
C THR A 105 14.80 4.50 31.29
N ARG A 106 14.62 5.73 31.77
CA ARG A 106 13.81 6.06 32.96
C ARG A 106 12.57 6.87 32.62
N ASP A 107 12.66 7.66 31.57
CA ASP A 107 11.69 8.65 31.15
C ASP A 107 11.55 8.58 29.64
N ILE A 108 10.33 8.66 29.13
CA ILE A 108 10.05 8.56 27.69
C ILE A 108 9.26 9.75 27.18
N PHE A 109 9.42 10.04 25.89
CA PHE A 109 8.57 10.94 25.14
C PHE A 109 7.70 10.12 24.19
N LEU A 110 6.38 10.14 24.38
CA LEU A 110 5.44 9.44 23.52
C LEU A 110 5.01 10.32 22.34
N GLU A 111 5.08 9.74 21.15
CA GLU A 111 4.68 10.37 19.91
C GLU A 111 3.45 9.66 19.32
N SER A 112 2.46 10.46 18.91
CA SER A 112 1.35 10.02 18.07
C SER A 112 1.00 11.14 17.09
N ALA A 113 1.34 10.92 15.83
CA ALA A 113 1.17 11.91 14.77
C ALA A 113 0.19 11.44 13.69
N PHE A 114 -0.33 12.40 12.94
CA PHE A 114 -0.90 12.16 11.62
C PHE A 114 0.12 12.65 10.58
N PHE A 115 0.55 11.75 9.71
CA PHE A 115 1.34 12.12 8.55
C PHE A 115 0.53 11.94 7.27
N SER A 116 0.63 12.91 6.36
CA SER A 116 -0.09 12.87 5.08
C SER A 116 0.36 11.67 4.24
N PRO A 117 -0.56 10.81 3.75
CA PRO A 117 -0.21 9.64 2.94
C PRO A 117 0.65 9.99 1.72
N LEU A 118 0.36 11.11 1.05
CA LEU A 118 1.10 11.57 -0.12
C LEU A 118 2.55 11.95 0.21
N ALA A 119 2.80 12.47 1.42
CA ALA A 119 4.15 12.82 1.85
C ALA A 119 4.99 11.55 2.13
N LEU A 120 4.34 10.44 2.50
CA LEU A 120 5.01 9.18 2.86
C LEU A 120 5.06 8.15 1.73
N ALA A 121 4.17 8.25 0.74
CA ALA A 121 4.05 7.28 -0.34
C ALA A 121 5.41 6.93 -0.97
N GLY A 122 5.83 5.67 -0.83
CA GLY A 122 7.04 5.14 -1.44
C GLY A 122 8.34 5.55 -0.76
N LYS A 123 8.30 6.34 0.32
CA LYS A 123 9.51 6.77 1.05
C LYS A 123 10.17 5.57 1.73
N ALA A 124 9.40 4.72 2.41
CA ALA A 124 9.96 3.51 3.04
C ALA A 124 10.62 2.60 2.02
N ARG A 125 9.91 2.30 0.91
CA ARG A 125 10.43 1.45 -0.18
C ARG A 125 11.71 2.03 -0.80
N SER A 126 11.84 3.34 -0.91
CA SER A 126 13.05 3.97 -1.46
C SER A 126 14.32 3.73 -0.63
N TYR A 127 14.17 3.43 0.67
CA TYR A 127 15.26 3.05 1.57
C TYR A 127 15.36 1.53 1.78
N GLY A 128 14.56 0.73 1.07
CA GLY A 128 14.50 -0.72 1.25
C GLY A 128 13.71 -1.17 2.49
N LEU A 129 12.91 -0.27 3.08
CA LEU A 129 12.19 -0.51 4.33
C LEU A 129 10.71 -0.84 4.08
N HIS A 130 10.14 -1.66 4.97
CA HIS A 130 8.71 -1.90 5.05
C HIS A 130 8.30 -2.19 6.50
N THR A 131 7.63 -1.24 7.16
CA THR A 131 7.21 -1.38 8.56
C THR A 131 5.69 -1.33 8.68
N ASP A 132 5.17 -1.84 9.79
CA ASP A 132 3.74 -1.72 10.12
C ASP A 132 3.25 -0.27 10.16
N SER A 133 4.11 0.63 10.64
CA SER A 133 3.86 2.08 10.68
C SER A 133 3.80 2.66 9.28
N SER A 134 4.82 2.39 8.43
CA SER A 134 4.87 2.94 7.07
C SER A 134 3.69 2.44 6.24
N HIS A 135 3.34 1.15 6.35
CA HIS A 135 2.21 0.56 5.64
C HIS A 135 0.88 1.26 5.95
N ARG A 136 0.65 1.62 7.23
CA ARG A 136 -0.57 2.30 7.69
C ARG A 136 -0.57 3.77 7.28
N PHE A 137 0.49 4.52 7.54
CA PHE A 137 0.54 5.94 7.17
C PHE A 137 0.45 6.17 5.66
N GLU A 138 1.09 5.32 4.83
CA GLU A 138 0.96 5.39 3.37
C GLU A 138 -0.47 5.12 2.86
N ARG A 139 -1.29 4.37 3.62
CA ARG A 139 -2.69 4.06 3.27
C ARG A 139 -3.71 5.00 3.91
N GLY A 140 -3.29 5.77 4.91
CA GLY A 140 -4.16 6.67 5.67
C GLY A 140 -4.44 6.16 7.07
N VAL A 141 -4.11 7.00 8.05
CA VAL A 141 -4.51 6.86 9.45
C VAL A 141 -5.48 8.00 9.76
N ASP A 142 -6.55 7.74 10.52
CA ASP A 142 -7.54 8.76 10.86
C ASP A 142 -6.88 9.95 11.58
N PHE A 143 -6.94 11.12 10.95
CA PHE A 143 -6.32 12.37 11.42
C PHE A 143 -6.98 12.96 12.68
N LYS A 144 -8.01 12.30 13.25
CA LYS A 144 -8.63 12.64 14.53
C LYS A 144 -8.29 11.65 15.65
N LEU A 145 -7.58 10.56 15.34
CA LEU A 145 -7.37 9.44 16.26
C LEU A 145 -6.26 9.68 17.30
N GLN A 146 -5.37 10.63 17.05
CA GLN A 146 -4.08 10.76 17.76
C GLN A 146 -4.28 10.98 19.26
N THR A 147 -5.16 11.90 19.66
CA THR A 147 -5.40 12.17 21.08
C THR A 147 -5.95 10.95 21.82
N LYS A 148 -6.89 10.22 21.21
CA LYS A 148 -7.44 9.00 21.79
C LYS A 148 -6.37 7.91 21.94
N ALA A 149 -5.49 7.78 20.95
CA ALA A 149 -4.40 6.81 20.98
C ALA A 149 -3.35 7.12 22.05
N VAL A 150 -2.95 8.40 22.21
CA VAL A 150 -2.02 8.82 23.28
C VAL A 150 -2.60 8.52 24.65
N GLU A 151 -3.85 8.89 24.90
CA GLU A 151 -4.51 8.62 26.19
C GLU A 151 -4.56 7.12 26.48
N ARG A 152 -4.88 6.31 25.47
CA ARG A 152 -4.89 4.85 25.58
C ARG A 152 -3.50 4.29 25.88
N ALA A 153 -2.46 4.74 25.19
CA ALA A 153 -1.09 4.30 25.41
C ALA A 153 -0.60 4.71 26.80
N THR A 154 -0.86 5.94 27.24
CA THR A 154 -0.52 6.43 28.57
C THR A 154 -1.18 5.60 29.65
N GLN A 155 -2.48 5.32 29.54
CA GLN A 155 -3.19 4.45 30.48
C GLN A 155 -2.54 3.06 30.59
N LEU A 156 -2.21 2.44 29.45
CA LEU A 156 -1.60 1.12 29.41
C LEU A 156 -0.19 1.11 30.00
N LEU A 157 0.63 2.11 29.68
CA LEU A 157 1.98 2.25 30.22
C LEU A 157 1.95 2.42 31.74
N LEU A 158 1.11 3.31 32.26
CA LEU A 158 0.99 3.47 33.72
C LEU A 158 0.56 2.18 34.41
N GLY A 159 -0.31 1.39 33.78
CA GLY A 159 -0.74 0.10 34.31
C GLY A 159 0.32 -1.01 34.25
N ILE A 160 1.36 -0.89 33.42
CA ILE A 160 2.38 -1.93 33.20
C ILE A 160 3.73 -1.55 33.79
N VAL A 161 4.25 -0.37 33.41
CA VAL A 161 5.58 0.13 33.79
C VAL A 161 5.53 1.23 34.85
N GLY A 162 4.33 1.70 35.23
CA GLY A 162 4.15 2.82 36.15
C GLY A 162 4.68 4.15 35.60
N GLY A 163 5.00 5.08 36.50
CA GLY A 163 5.46 6.43 36.16
C GLY A 163 4.39 7.51 36.39
N GLU A 164 4.69 8.74 35.98
CA GLU A 164 3.82 9.89 36.12
C GLU A 164 3.70 10.59 34.76
N PRO A 165 2.50 10.78 34.21
CA PRO A 165 2.34 11.39 32.90
C PRO A 165 2.44 12.92 33.00
N GLY A 166 3.16 13.53 32.06
CA GLY A 166 3.05 14.96 31.79
C GLY A 166 1.79 15.32 31.01
N PRO A 167 1.50 16.62 30.79
CA PRO A 167 0.40 17.05 29.94
C PRO A 167 0.68 16.70 28.47
N ILE A 168 -0.37 16.46 27.69
CA ILE A 168 -0.26 16.28 26.24
C ILE A 168 0.10 17.63 25.60
N VAL A 169 1.21 17.64 24.84
CA VAL A 169 1.57 18.75 23.97
C VAL A 169 0.99 18.46 22.58
N LYS A 170 0.03 19.29 22.15
CA LYS A 170 -0.63 19.16 20.85
C LYS A 170 -0.22 20.30 19.93
N HIS A 171 0.44 19.98 18.82
CA HIS A 171 0.67 20.90 17.71
C HIS A 171 -0.16 20.46 16.50
N GLN A 172 -0.99 21.36 15.96
CA GLN A 172 -1.91 21.06 14.86
C GLN A 172 -2.06 22.30 13.97
N GLU A 173 -1.79 22.14 12.68
CA GLU A 173 -1.98 23.17 11.67
C GLU A 173 -3.31 22.90 10.93
N GLU A 174 -4.38 23.61 11.31
CA GLU A 174 -5.74 23.34 10.83
C GLU A 174 -5.88 23.46 9.31
N THR A 175 -5.10 24.37 8.71
CA THR A 175 -5.12 24.62 7.25
C THR A 175 -4.53 23.47 6.44
N CYS A 176 -3.67 22.65 7.06
CA CYS A 176 -3.02 21.50 6.42
C CYS A 176 -3.74 20.17 6.68
N LEU A 177 -4.76 20.14 7.55
CA LEU A 177 -5.54 18.92 7.78
C LEU A 177 -6.37 18.53 6.54
N PRO A 178 -6.56 17.23 6.30
CA PRO A 178 -7.42 16.78 5.21
C PRO A 178 -8.84 17.34 5.36
N LYS A 179 -9.31 18.04 4.33
CA LYS A 179 -10.71 18.44 4.24
C LYS A 179 -11.55 17.21 3.88
N ARG A 180 -12.66 17.02 4.58
CA ARG A 180 -13.61 15.93 4.32
C ARG A 180 -14.89 16.56 3.79
N ASP A 181 -14.97 16.65 2.46
CA ASP A 181 -16.18 17.08 1.80
C ASP A 181 -17.24 16.00 1.91
N SER A 182 -18.50 16.43 2.02
CA SER A 182 -19.61 15.50 1.96
C SER A 182 -19.87 15.11 0.50
N VAL A 183 -20.13 13.83 0.29
CA VAL A 183 -20.35 13.26 -1.03
C VAL A 183 -21.84 13.17 -1.29
N GLY A 184 -22.29 13.67 -2.44
CA GLY A 184 -23.68 13.54 -2.87
C GLY A 184 -23.95 12.16 -3.48
N LEU A 185 -25.09 11.57 -3.17
CA LEU A 185 -25.57 10.32 -3.73
C LEU A 185 -27.00 10.48 -4.27
N ARG A 186 -27.20 10.18 -5.54
CA ARG A 186 -28.51 10.14 -6.19
C ARG A 186 -29.05 8.72 -6.22
N TYR A 187 -30.29 8.52 -5.79
CA TYR A 187 -30.91 7.19 -5.76
C TYR A 187 -31.03 6.55 -7.14
N GLU A 188 -31.34 7.35 -8.16
CA GLU A 188 -31.38 6.88 -9.54
C GLU A 188 -30.02 6.34 -10.01
N ARG A 189 -28.91 6.95 -9.54
CA ARG A 189 -27.57 6.52 -9.94
C ARG A 189 -27.21 5.16 -9.33
N VAL A 190 -27.65 4.88 -8.11
CA VAL A 190 -27.55 3.55 -7.47
C VAL A 190 -28.22 2.50 -8.36
N LYS A 191 -29.48 2.73 -8.75
CA LYS A 191 -30.24 1.83 -9.62
C LYS A 191 -29.57 1.64 -10.99
N SER A 192 -29.10 2.73 -11.58
CA SER A 192 -28.43 2.72 -12.88
C SER A 192 -27.13 1.91 -12.90
N LEU A 193 -26.34 1.94 -11.82
CA LEU A 193 -25.05 1.25 -11.77
C LEU A 193 -25.17 -0.18 -11.24
N LEU A 194 -26.02 -0.42 -10.24
CA LEU A 194 -26.20 -1.75 -9.66
C LEU A 194 -27.21 -2.62 -10.43
N GLY A 195 -28.03 -2.01 -11.30
CA GLY A 195 -29.04 -2.72 -12.08
C GLY A 195 -30.25 -3.22 -11.27
N VAL A 196 -30.35 -2.85 -9.99
CA VAL A 196 -31.43 -3.24 -9.09
C VAL A 196 -31.98 -2.03 -8.33
N GLU A 197 -33.28 -2.07 -8.03
CA GLU A 197 -33.92 -1.05 -7.21
C GLU A 197 -33.79 -1.40 -5.74
N ILE A 198 -32.95 -0.65 -5.01
CA ILE A 198 -32.76 -0.76 -3.57
C ILE A 198 -33.57 0.36 -2.90
N GLY A 199 -34.29 0.03 -1.83
CA GLY A 199 -35.13 1.01 -1.13
C GLY A 199 -34.31 2.16 -0.55
N LYS A 200 -34.83 3.39 -0.62
CA LYS A 200 -34.15 4.60 -0.10
C LYS A 200 -33.73 4.43 1.37
N THR A 201 -34.62 3.89 2.21
CA THR A 201 -34.36 3.62 3.63
C THR A 201 -33.22 2.61 3.83
N GLU A 202 -33.18 1.54 3.03
CA GLU A 202 -32.11 0.53 3.11
C GLU A 202 -30.75 1.12 2.73
N ILE A 203 -30.70 1.98 1.70
CA ILE A 203 -29.48 2.71 1.31
C ILE A 203 -28.98 3.59 2.47
N GLU A 204 -29.87 4.40 3.06
CA GLU A 204 -29.53 5.28 4.19
C GLU A 204 -29.06 4.49 5.42
N GLU A 205 -29.70 3.35 5.72
CA GLU A 205 -29.33 2.46 6.83
C GLU A 205 -27.96 1.81 6.63
N ILE A 206 -27.66 1.32 5.42
CA ILE A 206 -26.35 0.73 5.09
C ILE A 206 -25.23 1.75 5.35
N LEU A 207 -25.37 2.96 4.79
CA LEU A 207 -24.36 4.02 4.92
C LEU A 207 -24.22 4.47 6.38
N THR A 208 -25.33 4.62 7.10
CA THR A 208 -25.31 4.99 8.52
C THR A 208 -24.57 3.96 9.37
N ARG A 209 -24.78 2.65 9.12
CA ARG A 209 -24.06 1.57 9.85
C ARG A 209 -22.57 1.53 9.55
N LEU A 210 -22.14 2.05 8.41
CA LEU A 210 -20.73 2.24 8.04
C LEU A 210 -20.12 3.50 8.68
N GLY A 211 -20.85 4.20 9.56
CA GLY A 211 -20.38 5.43 10.20
C GLY A 211 -20.44 6.66 9.30
N MET A 212 -21.24 6.60 8.22
CA MET A 212 -21.44 7.69 7.28
C MET A 212 -22.86 8.27 7.44
N PRO A 213 -23.07 9.23 8.36
CA PRO A 213 -24.38 9.82 8.55
C PRO A 213 -24.84 10.53 7.27
N THR A 214 -26.13 10.40 7.00
CA THR A 214 -26.77 10.89 5.78
C THR A 214 -27.69 12.06 6.09
N GLU A 215 -27.57 13.14 5.32
CA GLU A 215 -28.47 14.29 5.34
C GLU A 215 -29.25 14.35 4.03
N LYS A 216 -30.51 14.78 4.06
CA LYS A 216 -31.29 14.93 2.82
C LYS A 216 -30.71 16.07 1.98
N LEU A 217 -30.30 15.75 0.75
CA LEU A 217 -29.84 16.73 -0.22
C LEU A 217 -31.00 17.25 -1.06
N THR A 218 -31.85 16.33 -1.55
CA THR A 218 -33.10 16.60 -2.28
C THR A 218 -34.13 15.49 -1.97
N LYS A 219 -35.27 15.46 -2.65
CA LYS A 219 -36.22 14.32 -2.58
C LYS A 219 -35.63 13.02 -3.17
N ASP A 220 -34.63 13.14 -4.04
CA ASP A 220 -34.09 12.06 -4.86
C ASP A 220 -32.59 11.81 -4.66
N GLY A 221 -32.02 12.38 -3.59
CA GLY A 221 -30.65 12.11 -3.20
C GLY A 221 -30.33 12.58 -1.78
N ILE A 222 -29.21 12.06 -1.28
CA ILE A 222 -28.66 12.34 0.04
C ILE A 222 -27.25 12.90 -0.06
N ARG A 223 -26.83 13.57 1.00
CA ARG A 223 -25.49 14.06 1.24
C ARG A 223 -24.91 13.22 2.36
N VAL A 224 -23.72 12.66 2.14
CA VAL A 224 -23.12 11.69 3.04
C VAL A 224 -21.82 12.26 3.60
N ALA A 225 -21.72 12.34 4.93
CA ALA A 225 -20.49 12.77 5.57
C ALA A 225 -19.52 11.60 5.71
N VAL A 226 -18.32 11.73 5.15
CA VAL A 226 -17.31 10.67 5.15
C VAL A 226 -16.49 10.72 6.44
N PRO A 227 -16.39 9.63 7.22
CA PRO A 227 -15.62 9.60 8.46
C PRO A 227 -14.11 9.66 8.19
N GLY A 228 -13.35 10.16 9.17
CA GLY A 228 -11.92 10.46 9.03
C GLY A 228 -11.03 9.27 8.65
N HIS A 229 -11.45 8.05 9.01
CA HIS A 229 -10.75 6.79 8.72
C HIS A 229 -11.01 6.24 7.31
N ARG A 230 -11.96 6.77 6.52
CA ARG A 230 -12.24 6.32 5.15
C ARG A 230 -11.51 7.21 4.14
N PHE A 231 -10.38 6.73 3.62
CA PHE A 231 -9.56 7.44 2.63
C PHE A 231 -9.93 7.09 1.17
N ASP A 232 -10.85 6.15 1.02
CA ASP A 232 -11.31 5.54 -0.22
C ASP A 232 -12.68 6.09 -0.71
N ILE A 233 -13.30 7.00 0.04
CA ILE A 233 -14.59 7.61 -0.33
C ILE A 233 -14.38 9.09 -0.63
N SER A 234 -14.58 9.43 -1.89
CA SER A 234 -14.40 10.79 -2.44
C SER A 234 -15.44 11.16 -3.50
N ILE A 235 -16.06 10.17 -4.15
CA ILE A 235 -17.03 10.37 -5.23
C ILE A 235 -18.29 9.52 -5.02
N GLU A 236 -19.35 9.87 -5.74
CA GLU A 236 -20.65 9.18 -5.67
C GLU A 236 -20.52 7.67 -5.94
N ALA A 237 -19.63 7.26 -6.85
CA ALA A 237 -19.42 5.86 -7.19
C ALA A 237 -18.89 5.03 -6.00
N ASP A 238 -18.09 5.63 -5.12
CA ASP A 238 -17.54 4.94 -3.94
C ASP A 238 -18.67 4.60 -2.95
N LEU A 239 -19.64 5.49 -2.78
CA LEU A 239 -20.84 5.22 -1.97
C LEU A 239 -21.70 4.11 -2.59
N ILE A 240 -21.80 4.06 -3.92
CA ILE A 240 -22.56 3.03 -4.63
C ILE A 240 -21.89 1.67 -4.49
N GLU A 241 -20.56 1.62 -4.50
CA GLU A 241 -19.78 0.43 -4.19
C GLU A 241 -20.10 -0.08 -2.78
N GLU A 242 -20.07 0.80 -1.78
CA GLU A 242 -20.38 0.45 -0.39
C GLU A 242 -21.79 -0.12 -0.23
N VAL A 243 -22.77 0.51 -0.90
CA VAL A 243 -24.16 0.02 -0.95
C VAL A 243 -24.22 -1.36 -1.59
N GLY A 244 -23.63 -1.53 -2.78
CA GLY A 244 -23.62 -2.82 -3.48
C GLY A 244 -22.91 -3.92 -2.68
N ARG A 245 -21.81 -3.59 -2.01
CA ARG A 245 -21.00 -4.53 -1.22
C ARG A 245 -21.73 -5.03 0.00
N VAL A 246 -22.41 -4.14 0.74
CA VAL A 246 -23.20 -4.51 1.92
C VAL A 246 -24.52 -5.18 1.53
N TYR A 247 -25.16 -4.73 0.44
CA TYR A 247 -26.33 -5.42 -0.14
C TYR A 247 -25.97 -6.85 -0.59
N GLY A 248 -24.74 -7.05 -1.04
CA GLY A 248 -24.18 -8.34 -1.45
C GLY A 248 -24.19 -8.50 -2.95
N TYR A 249 -23.00 -8.66 -3.55
CA TYR A 249 -22.86 -8.75 -5.01
C TYR A 249 -23.63 -9.93 -5.62
N ASN A 250 -23.76 -11.04 -4.89
CA ASN A 250 -24.52 -12.21 -5.36
C ASN A 250 -26.05 -11.98 -5.38
N ASN A 251 -26.54 -10.93 -4.71
CA ASN A 251 -27.94 -10.52 -4.75
C ASN A 251 -28.23 -9.59 -5.94
N LEU A 252 -27.19 -9.10 -6.63
CA LEU A 252 -27.35 -8.26 -7.81
C LEU A 252 -27.81 -9.12 -8.99
N PRO A 253 -28.74 -8.62 -9.82
CA PRO A 253 -29.21 -9.34 -10.99
C PRO A 253 -28.10 -9.46 -12.03
N VAL A 254 -28.00 -10.63 -12.65
CA VAL A 254 -27.19 -10.81 -13.85
C VAL A 254 -28.01 -10.36 -15.05
N THR A 255 -27.51 -9.39 -15.81
CA THR A 255 -28.14 -8.89 -17.03
C THR A 255 -27.15 -8.92 -18.18
N GLU A 256 -27.66 -8.98 -19.41
CA GLU A 256 -26.85 -8.90 -20.61
C GLU A 256 -26.75 -7.44 -21.08
N PRO A 257 -25.56 -6.96 -21.50
CA PRO A 257 -25.43 -5.62 -22.03
C PRO A 257 -26.21 -5.47 -23.34
N VAL A 258 -27.11 -4.49 -23.39
CA VAL A 258 -27.88 -4.15 -24.60
C VAL A 258 -27.13 -3.07 -25.38
N GLY A 259 -26.89 -3.32 -26.67
CA GLY A 259 -26.24 -2.38 -27.56
C GLY A 259 -26.61 -2.62 -29.02
N SER A 260 -26.47 -1.57 -29.83
CA SER A 260 -26.71 -1.67 -31.27
C SER A 260 -25.57 -2.45 -31.94
N LEU A 261 -25.92 -3.55 -32.62
CA LEU A 261 -24.98 -4.30 -33.43
C LEU A 261 -25.02 -3.78 -34.87
N ALA A 262 -23.83 -3.46 -35.39
CA ALA A 262 -23.63 -3.15 -36.80
C ALA A 262 -22.57 -4.10 -37.36
N LEU A 263 -22.81 -4.62 -38.55
CA LEU A 263 -21.79 -5.38 -39.27
C LEU A 263 -20.61 -4.45 -39.57
N ARG A 264 -19.44 -4.82 -39.07
CA ARG A 264 -18.18 -4.15 -39.45
C ARG A 264 -17.71 -4.76 -40.76
N ALA A 265 -17.41 -3.91 -41.74
CA ALA A 265 -16.78 -4.36 -42.98
C ALA A 265 -15.41 -4.97 -42.65
N GLN A 266 -15.19 -6.20 -43.10
CA GLN A 266 -13.89 -6.87 -43.07
C GLN A 266 -13.41 -6.97 -44.51
N PRO A 267 -12.31 -6.30 -44.89
CA PRO A 267 -11.83 -6.34 -46.27
C PRO A 267 -11.41 -7.77 -46.64
N GLU A 268 -11.97 -8.30 -47.73
CA GLU A 268 -11.68 -9.66 -48.22
C GLU A 268 -10.20 -9.87 -48.57
N ILE A 269 -9.49 -8.77 -48.89
CA ILE A 269 -8.05 -8.78 -49.19
C ILE A 269 -7.18 -9.04 -47.94
N VAL A 270 -7.72 -8.92 -46.73
CA VAL A 270 -6.97 -9.11 -45.48
C VAL A 270 -7.07 -10.57 -45.05
N THR A 271 -5.93 -11.28 -45.09
CA THR A 271 -5.84 -12.64 -44.54
C THR A 271 -5.63 -12.57 -43.02
N PRO A 272 -6.51 -13.17 -42.20
CA PRO A 272 -6.33 -13.22 -40.76
C PRO A 272 -5.11 -14.06 -40.38
N LEU A 273 -4.38 -13.64 -39.34
CA LEU A 273 -3.24 -14.40 -38.82
C LEU A 273 -3.63 -15.83 -38.43
N ALA A 274 -4.82 -16.01 -37.85
CA ALA A 274 -5.35 -17.34 -37.50
C ALA A 274 -5.40 -18.29 -38.71
N SER A 275 -5.77 -17.80 -39.90
CA SER A 275 -5.79 -18.62 -41.12
C SER A 275 -4.39 -19.03 -41.58
N VAL A 276 -3.38 -18.17 -41.37
CA VAL A 276 -1.97 -18.49 -41.64
C VAL A 276 -1.48 -19.56 -40.67
N VAL A 277 -1.81 -19.41 -39.38
CA VAL A 277 -1.50 -20.38 -38.32
C VAL A 277 -2.14 -21.74 -38.63
N ASP A 278 -3.44 -21.77 -38.94
CA ASP A 278 -4.15 -23.00 -39.32
C ASP A 278 -3.48 -23.68 -40.52
N HIS A 279 -3.08 -22.89 -41.53
CA HIS A 279 -2.36 -23.43 -42.68
C HIS A 279 -1.02 -24.07 -42.28
N LEU A 280 -0.22 -23.42 -41.44
CA LEU A 280 1.05 -23.97 -40.94
C LEU A 280 0.85 -25.25 -40.11
N ILE A 281 -0.24 -25.34 -39.32
CA ILE A 281 -0.63 -26.57 -38.62
C ILE A 281 -0.88 -27.71 -39.62
N THR A 282 -1.58 -27.45 -40.73
CA THR A 282 -1.78 -28.48 -41.79
C THR A 282 -0.48 -28.94 -42.44
N LEU A 283 0.55 -28.08 -42.44
CA LEU A 283 1.91 -28.42 -42.91
C LEU A 283 2.76 -29.13 -41.84
N GLY A 284 2.18 -29.37 -40.65
CA GLY A 284 2.78 -30.08 -39.53
C GLY A 284 3.68 -29.23 -38.65
N TYR A 285 3.47 -27.90 -38.61
CA TYR A 285 4.13 -27.03 -37.63
C TYR A 285 3.38 -27.06 -36.29
N GLN A 286 4.15 -26.94 -35.21
CA GLN A 286 3.68 -26.81 -33.84
C GLN A 286 3.86 -25.36 -33.40
N GLU A 287 2.80 -24.75 -32.88
CA GLU A 287 2.86 -23.41 -32.28
C GLU A 287 3.64 -23.47 -30.95
N VAL A 288 4.51 -22.49 -30.74
CA VAL A 288 5.24 -22.25 -29.50
C VAL A 288 5.12 -20.78 -29.10
N VAL A 289 5.18 -20.49 -27.81
CA VAL A 289 5.21 -19.12 -27.28
C VAL A 289 6.48 -18.99 -26.45
N THR A 290 7.35 -18.05 -26.82
CA THR A 290 8.64 -17.85 -26.14
C THR A 290 8.69 -16.49 -25.46
N TYR A 291 9.63 -16.29 -24.54
CA TYR A 291 9.74 -15.01 -23.84
C TYR A 291 10.10 -13.87 -24.81
N SER A 292 9.48 -12.70 -24.60
CA SER A 292 9.79 -11.49 -25.36
C SER A 292 11.15 -10.90 -25.00
N PHE A 293 11.71 -11.25 -23.84
CA PHE A 293 13.04 -10.89 -23.40
C PHE A 293 13.95 -12.11 -23.40
N VAL A 294 15.18 -11.92 -23.87
CA VAL A 294 16.11 -12.99 -24.21
C VAL A 294 17.52 -12.63 -23.73
N GLU A 295 18.45 -13.59 -23.86
CA GLU A 295 19.84 -13.35 -23.50
C GLU A 295 20.47 -12.35 -24.48
N PRO A 296 21.12 -11.28 -24.00
CA PRO A 296 21.77 -10.28 -24.86
C PRO A 296 22.77 -10.87 -25.86
N LYS A 297 23.50 -11.91 -25.46
CA LYS A 297 24.47 -12.57 -26.35
C LYS A 297 23.79 -13.32 -27.49
N ALA A 298 22.76 -14.11 -27.19
CA ALA A 298 22.01 -14.85 -28.21
C ALA A 298 21.37 -13.89 -29.22
N GLN A 299 20.79 -12.79 -28.73
CA GLN A 299 20.22 -11.73 -29.54
C GLN A 299 21.26 -11.06 -30.45
N ALA A 300 22.44 -10.72 -29.91
CA ALA A 300 23.52 -10.10 -30.68
C ALA A 300 24.14 -11.02 -31.74
N ILE A 301 24.10 -12.35 -31.55
CA ILE A 301 24.54 -13.33 -32.56
C ILE A 301 23.55 -13.37 -33.73
N LEU A 302 22.24 -13.33 -33.44
CA LEU A 302 21.19 -13.52 -34.44
C LEU A 302 20.81 -12.23 -35.18
N ASP A 303 20.93 -11.08 -34.52
CA ASP A 303 20.69 -9.77 -35.11
C ASP A 303 21.72 -8.75 -34.59
N PRO A 304 22.97 -8.79 -35.10
CA PRO A 304 24.06 -7.94 -34.63
C PRO A 304 23.88 -6.46 -34.96
N ALA A 305 23.00 -6.13 -35.91
CA ALA A 305 22.72 -4.75 -36.31
C ALA A 305 21.63 -4.11 -35.43
N ALA A 306 20.83 -4.90 -34.72
CA ALA A 306 19.81 -4.37 -33.82
C ALA A 306 20.43 -3.80 -32.54
N ASN A 307 20.05 -2.57 -32.23
CA ASN A 307 20.27 -1.99 -30.92
C ASN A 307 19.15 -2.46 -29.98
N GLY A 308 19.40 -3.55 -29.26
CA GLY A 308 18.40 -4.18 -28.39
C GLY A 308 17.91 -3.25 -27.26
N ILE A 309 16.64 -3.36 -26.90
CA ILE A 309 16.05 -2.59 -25.79
C ILE A 309 16.30 -3.35 -24.48
N PHE A 310 17.22 -2.85 -23.65
CA PHE A 310 17.54 -3.47 -22.37
C PHE A 310 16.52 -3.12 -21.28
N LEU A 311 16.19 -4.11 -20.46
CA LEU A 311 15.40 -3.91 -19.25
C LEU A 311 16.29 -3.31 -18.16
N ALA A 312 15.81 -2.28 -17.45
CA ALA A 312 16.53 -1.66 -16.35
C ALA A 312 16.64 -2.58 -15.11
N ASN A 313 15.61 -3.40 -14.88
CA ASN A 313 15.48 -4.31 -13.74
C ASN A 313 15.03 -5.70 -14.21
N PRO A 314 15.87 -6.43 -14.99
CA PRO A 314 15.49 -7.73 -15.51
C PRO A 314 15.40 -8.76 -14.37
N ILE A 315 14.58 -9.79 -14.57
CA ILE A 315 14.46 -10.90 -13.62
C ILE A 315 15.77 -11.70 -13.50
N SER A 316 16.52 -11.82 -14.59
CA SER A 316 17.86 -12.41 -14.66
C SER A 316 18.66 -11.79 -15.82
N ALA A 317 19.98 -11.97 -15.81
CA ALA A 317 20.84 -11.48 -16.89
C ALA A 317 20.54 -12.13 -18.25
N ASP A 318 20.05 -13.37 -18.23
CA ASP A 318 19.67 -14.13 -19.43
C ASP A 318 18.31 -13.71 -20.00
N MET A 319 17.63 -12.76 -19.35
CA MET A 319 16.33 -12.21 -19.72
C MET A 319 16.37 -10.68 -19.70
N ALA A 320 17.45 -10.10 -20.25
CA ALA A 320 17.77 -8.70 -20.07
C ALA A 320 17.49 -7.80 -21.29
N VAL A 321 17.24 -8.34 -22.47
CA VAL A 321 16.99 -7.54 -23.68
C VAL A 321 15.71 -7.99 -24.38
N MET A 322 14.92 -7.03 -24.88
CA MET A 322 13.78 -7.32 -25.75
C MET A 322 14.27 -7.90 -27.08
N ARG A 323 13.65 -8.99 -27.52
CA ARG A 323 13.99 -9.66 -28.79
C ARG A 323 13.65 -8.75 -29.98
N SER A 324 14.57 -8.62 -30.94
CA SER A 324 14.27 -7.95 -32.24
C SER A 324 13.64 -8.90 -33.26
N THR A 325 13.83 -10.21 -33.07
CA THR A 325 13.28 -11.28 -33.90
C THR A 325 12.75 -12.41 -33.00
N LEU A 326 11.98 -13.34 -33.56
CA LEU A 326 11.51 -14.52 -32.82
C LEU A 326 12.57 -15.61 -32.70
N TRP A 327 13.65 -15.53 -33.50
CA TRP A 327 14.66 -16.58 -33.59
C TRP A 327 15.37 -16.94 -32.28
N PRO A 328 15.75 -16.02 -31.39
CA PRO A 328 16.44 -16.39 -30.15
C PRO A 328 15.61 -17.37 -29.32
N GLY A 329 14.34 -17.06 -29.08
CA GLY A 329 13.42 -17.93 -28.35
C GLY A 329 13.10 -19.22 -29.12
N MET A 330 12.85 -19.13 -30.44
CA MET A 330 12.55 -20.31 -31.25
C MET A 330 13.72 -21.30 -31.32
N LEU A 331 14.97 -20.81 -31.45
CA LEU A 331 16.16 -21.67 -31.48
C LEU A 331 16.46 -22.28 -30.11
N GLU A 332 16.22 -21.54 -29.03
CA GLU A 332 16.28 -22.09 -27.68
C GLU A 332 15.24 -23.21 -27.49
N ALA A 333 14.01 -23.02 -27.99
CA ALA A 333 12.98 -24.05 -27.97
C ALA A 333 13.39 -25.29 -28.79
N VAL A 334 14.06 -25.11 -29.93
CA VAL A 334 14.63 -26.21 -30.72
C VAL A 334 15.69 -26.97 -29.90
N ALA A 335 16.68 -26.26 -29.35
CA ALA A 335 17.76 -26.85 -28.57
C ALA A 335 17.22 -27.59 -27.32
N TYR A 336 16.25 -27.00 -26.63
CA TYR A 336 15.57 -27.60 -25.48
C TYR A 336 14.96 -28.97 -25.79
N ASN A 337 14.31 -29.10 -26.96
CA ASN A 337 13.67 -30.33 -27.40
C ASN A 337 14.67 -31.35 -27.97
N GLN A 338 15.71 -30.90 -28.67
CA GLN A 338 16.79 -31.79 -29.14
C GLN A 338 17.54 -32.44 -27.96
N ASN A 339 17.79 -31.68 -26.90
CA ASN A 339 18.36 -32.21 -25.65
C ASN A 339 17.44 -33.23 -24.95
N ARG A 340 16.19 -33.37 -25.41
CA ARG A 340 15.19 -34.36 -24.97
C ARG A 340 14.86 -35.36 -26.09
N GLN A 341 15.84 -35.64 -26.95
CA GLN A 341 15.81 -36.70 -27.95
C GLN A 341 14.75 -36.51 -29.05
N GLN A 342 14.24 -35.28 -29.23
CA GLN A 342 13.36 -34.96 -30.36
C GLN A 342 14.20 -34.57 -31.58
N SER A 343 14.25 -35.45 -32.59
CA SER A 343 15.11 -35.27 -33.76
C SER A 343 14.51 -34.39 -34.86
N ARG A 344 13.17 -34.30 -34.94
CA ARG A 344 12.45 -33.54 -35.96
C ARG A 344 11.50 -32.54 -35.31
N LEU A 345 11.77 -31.27 -35.49
CA LEU A 345 10.97 -30.16 -34.95
C LEU A 345 10.55 -29.24 -36.09
N LYS A 346 9.27 -28.89 -36.11
CA LYS A 346 8.70 -27.86 -36.97
C LYS A 346 7.96 -26.90 -36.06
N LEU A 347 8.58 -25.77 -35.74
CA LEU A 347 8.03 -24.79 -34.80
C LEU A 347 7.61 -23.53 -35.54
N MET A 348 6.53 -22.90 -35.07
CA MET A 348 6.09 -21.56 -35.45
C MET A 348 5.75 -20.78 -34.19
N GLU A 349 5.91 -19.46 -34.22
CA GLU A 349 5.52 -18.54 -33.13
C GLU A 349 4.80 -17.32 -33.73
#